data_AF-A0A6P8M1H2-F1
#
_entry.id   AF-A0A6P8M1H2-F1
#
_cell.length_a   1.000
_cell.length_b   1.000
_cell.length_c   1.000
_cell.angle_alpha   90.00
_cell.angle_beta   90.00
_cell.angle_gamma   90.00
#
_symmetry.space_group_name_H-M   'P 1'
#
loop_
_entity.id
_entity.type
_entity.pdbx_description
1 polymer ?
#
loop_
_entity_poly.entity_id
_entity_poly.type
_entity_poly.pdbx_seq_one_letter_code
_entity_poly.pdbx_strand_id
1 'polypeptide(L)'
;MFLKSFQVESLDKGILLNPGLSIHTVVTYSFKRPSLLRAVIPIEINGKILDYRVICKLLVEGISIEPKSIDFGIVDIGHSSGIKIITLRNEGGKSTRYCMYTECLILTHPRKYFLNQ
;
A
#
# COMPACT_ATOMS: atom_id res chain seq x y z
N MET A 1 -14.69 -28.65 3.07
CA MET A 1 -13.44 -27.88 3.26
C MET A 1 -13.71 -26.42 2.89
N PHE A 2 -14.03 -25.56 3.87
CA PHE A 2 -14.39 -24.15 3.61
C PHE A 2 -13.19 -23.24 3.91
N LEU A 3 -12.53 -22.76 2.86
CA LEU A 3 -11.47 -21.75 2.97
C LEU A 3 -12.13 -20.36 3.13
N LYS A 4 -12.62 -20.03 4.34
CA LYS A 4 -13.03 -18.65 4.64
C LYS A 4 -11.78 -17.81 4.85
N SER A 5 -11.64 -16.73 4.07
CA SER A 5 -10.54 -15.77 4.20
C SER A 5 -10.59 -14.98 5.50
N PHE A 6 -11.74 -14.95 6.17
CA PHE A 6 -11.91 -14.40 7.51
C PHE A 6 -12.25 -15.51 8.50
N GLN A 7 -11.55 -15.52 9.61
CA GLN A 7 -11.80 -16.40 10.74
C GLN A 7 -12.02 -15.50 11.95
N VAL A 8 -13.13 -15.71 12.64
CA VAL A 8 -13.44 -15.05 13.90
C VAL A 8 -13.41 -16.13 14.95
N GLU A 9 -12.71 -15.88 16.04
CA GLU A 9 -12.82 -16.73 17.22
C GLU A 9 -14.20 -16.52 17.83
N SER A 10 -15.11 -17.45 17.55
CA SER A 10 -16.43 -17.49 18.15
C SER A 10 -16.31 -17.83 19.63
N LEU A 11 -17.08 -17.13 20.44
CA LEU A 11 -17.22 -17.47 21.85
C LEU A 11 -18.05 -18.76 21.97
N ASP A 12 -17.49 -19.78 22.60
CA ASP A 12 -18.13 -21.10 22.76
C ASP A 12 -19.45 -21.03 23.58
N LYS A 13 -19.65 -19.95 24.34
CA LYS A 13 -20.85 -19.67 25.10
C LYS A 13 -21.19 -18.18 25.01
N GLY A 14 -22.49 -17.87 24.98
CA GLY A 14 -22.96 -16.48 25.09
C GLY A 14 -22.45 -15.85 26.40
N ILE A 15 -22.01 -14.60 26.31
CA ILE A 15 -21.47 -13.86 27.45
C ILE A 15 -22.49 -12.80 27.87
N LEU A 16 -22.82 -12.78 29.15
CA LEU A 16 -23.56 -11.70 29.77
C LEU A 16 -22.60 -10.54 30.05
N LEU A 17 -22.87 -9.37 29.47
CA LEU A 17 -22.09 -8.16 29.72
C LEU A 17 -22.87 -7.23 30.65
N ASN A 18 -22.25 -6.87 31.76
CA ASN A 18 -22.79 -5.83 32.64
C ASN A 18 -22.58 -4.44 32.01
N PRO A 19 -23.41 -3.44 32.37
CA PRO A 19 -23.23 -2.08 31.90
C PRO A 19 -21.81 -1.56 32.16
N GLY A 20 -21.19 -0.97 31.13
CA GLY A 20 -19.82 -0.45 31.20
C GLY A 20 -18.71 -1.49 30.98
N LEU A 21 -19.03 -2.78 30.89
CA LEU A 21 -18.07 -3.81 30.50
C LEU A 21 -18.02 -3.99 28.98
N SER A 22 -16.86 -4.41 28.48
CA SER A 22 -16.63 -4.67 27.07
C SER A 22 -15.98 -6.03 26.87
N ILE A 23 -16.17 -6.59 25.67
CA ILE A 23 -15.49 -7.80 25.22
C ILE A 23 -14.80 -7.51 23.89
N HIS A 24 -13.61 -8.06 23.73
CA HIS A 24 -12.83 -7.99 22.50
C HIS A 24 -12.68 -9.40 21.93
N THR A 25 -12.93 -9.55 20.63
CA THR A 25 -12.57 -10.76 19.87
C THR A 25 -11.66 -10.37 18.72
N VAL A 26 -10.80 -11.30 18.30
CA VAL A 26 -9.87 -11.10 17.20
C VAL A 26 -10.47 -11.69 15.93
N VAL A 27 -10.49 -10.86 14.88
CA VAL A 27 -10.84 -11.30 13.52
C VAL A 27 -9.54 -11.47 12.74
N THR A 28 -9.23 -12.71 12.41
CA THR A 28 -8.06 -13.06 11.61
C THR A 28 -8.43 -13.09 10.13
N TYR A 29 -7.73 -12.30 9.32
CA TYR A 29 -7.87 -12.31 7.86
C TYR A 29 -6.66 -12.97 7.20
N SER A 30 -6.90 -14.03 6.42
CA SER A 30 -5.88 -14.72 5.63
C SER A 30 -6.02 -14.33 4.15
N PHE A 31 -5.11 -13.49 3.68
CA PHE A 31 -5.04 -13.04 2.30
C PHE A 31 -4.50 -14.16 1.40
N LYS A 32 -5.39 -14.95 0.79
CA LYS A 32 -4.97 -15.98 -0.19
C LYS A 32 -5.11 -15.53 -1.64
N ARG A 33 -6.11 -14.70 -1.96
CA ARG A 33 -6.33 -14.02 -3.25
C ARG A 33 -7.25 -12.82 -3.04
N PRO A 34 -7.24 -11.78 -3.89
CA PRO A 34 -8.20 -10.68 -3.88
C PRO A 34 -9.58 -11.17 -4.36
N SER A 35 -10.17 -12.14 -3.66
CA SER A 35 -11.44 -12.76 -4.03
C SER A 35 -12.62 -12.16 -3.27
N LEU A 36 -12.37 -11.53 -2.12
CA LEU A 36 -13.43 -10.93 -1.31
C LEU A 36 -12.97 -9.59 -0.72
N LEU A 37 -13.25 -8.51 -1.45
CA LEU A 37 -13.09 -7.12 -0.95
C LEU A 37 -14.12 -6.78 0.14
N ARG A 38 -15.19 -7.57 0.25
CA ARG A 38 -16.33 -7.30 1.13
C ARG A 38 -16.73 -8.56 1.88
N ALA A 39 -16.55 -8.57 3.19
CA ALA A 39 -17.04 -9.63 4.07
C ALA A 39 -18.11 -9.11 5.02
N VAL A 40 -18.95 -10.02 5.51
CA VAL A 40 -19.92 -9.73 6.56
C VAL A 40 -19.59 -10.63 7.75
N ILE A 41 -19.47 -10.02 8.93
CA ILE A 41 -19.31 -10.70 10.20
C ILE A 41 -20.64 -10.57 10.95
N PRO A 42 -21.41 -11.65 11.10
CA PRO A 42 -22.63 -11.62 11.90
C PRO A 42 -22.24 -11.52 13.38
N ILE A 43 -22.82 -10.55 14.07
CA ILE A 43 -22.67 -10.34 15.51
C ILE A 43 -24.05 -10.54 16.14
N GLU A 44 -24.21 -11.55 16.98
CA GLU A 44 -25.46 -11.77 17.69
C GLU A 44 -25.43 -11.07 19.05
N ILE A 45 -26.47 -10.27 19.31
CA ILE A 45 -26.67 -9.59 20.59
C ILE A 45 -28.14 -9.79 20.97
N ASN A 46 -28.38 -10.43 22.11
CA ASN A 46 -29.72 -10.69 22.65
C ASN A 46 -30.68 -11.35 21.62
N GLY A 47 -30.18 -12.34 20.86
CA GLY A 47 -30.97 -13.05 19.83
C GLY A 47 -31.19 -12.28 18.53
N LYS A 48 -30.64 -11.06 18.41
CA LYS A 48 -30.66 -10.27 17.17
C LYS A 48 -29.30 -10.29 16.49
N ILE A 49 -29.29 -10.59 15.18
CA ILE A 49 -28.07 -10.56 14.37
C ILE A 49 -27.86 -9.16 13.80
N LEU A 50 -26.63 -8.65 13.98
CA LEU A 50 -26.10 -7.44 13.37
C LEU A 50 -25.04 -7.84 12.35
N ASP A 51 -25.28 -7.49 11.08
CA ASP A 51 -24.33 -7.76 10.00
C ASP A 51 -23.27 -6.66 9.91
N TYR A 52 -22.09 -6.92 10.49
CA TYR A 52 -20.98 -5.98 10.43
C TYR A 52 -20.21 -6.12 9.10
N ARG A 53 -20.18 -5.06 8.30
CA ARG A 53 -19.54 -5.06 6.98
C ARG A 53 -18.06 -4.72 7.09
N VAL A 54 -17.21 -5.62 6.60
CA VAL A 54 -15.75 -5.44 6.52
C VAL A 54 -15.34 -5.23 5.07
N ILE A 55 -14.54 -4.20 4.83
CA ILE A 55 -14.00 -3.88 3.51
C ILE A 55 -12.49 -4.01 3.54
N CYS A 56 -11.93 -4.89 2.72
CA CYS A 56 -10.50 -4.96 2.47
C CYS A 56 -10.16 -4.11 1.25
N LYS A 57 -9.26 -3.15 1.41
CA LYS A 57 -8.68 -2.41 0.29
C LYS A 57 -7.37 -3.05 -0.12
N LEU A 58 -7.19 -3.29 -1.42
CA LEU A 58 -5.90 -3.69 -1.94
C LEU A 58 -4.96 -2.49 -1.88
N LEU A 59 -3.80 -2.71 -1.28
CA LEU A 59 -2.73 -1.74 -1.30
C LEU A 59 -2.14 -1.74 -2.71
N VAL A 60 -2.09 -0.55 -3.32
CA VAL A 60 -1.46 -0.35 -4.62
C VAL A 60 -0.04 0.15 -4.44
N GLU A 61 0.80 -0.14 -5.42
CA GLU A 61 2.12 0.48 -5.53
C GLU A 61 1.94 1.87 -6.14
N GLY A 62 2.79 2.81 -5.73
CA GLY A 62 2.74 4.18 -6.23
C GLY A 62 3.98 4.95 -5.81
N ILE A 63 4.76 5.39 -6.80
CA ILE A 63 5.90 6.27 -6.59
C ILE A 63 5.65 7.54 -7.39
N SER A 64 5.76 8.69 -6.74
CA SER A 64 5.84 9.99 -7.39
C SER A 64 7.29 10.48 -7.38
N ILE A 65 7.69 11.12 -8.48
CA ILE A 65 9.04 11.62 -8.73
C ILE A 65 8.93 13.08 -9.17
N GLU A 66 9.63 13.97 -8.49
CA GLU A 66 9.65 15.39 -8.82
C GLU A 66 11.06 16.00 -8.67
N PRO A 67 11.60 16.65 -9.72
CA PRO A 67 11.04 16.79 -11.06
C PRO A 67 11.18 15.49 -11.89
N LYS A 68 10.30 15.31 -12.90
CA LYS A 68 10.36 14.15 -13.82
C LYS A 68 11.56 14.17 -14.78
N SER A 69 12.17 15.33 -14.95
CA SER A 69 13.34 15.54 -15.80
C SER A 69 14.23 16.60 -15.17
N ILE A 70 15.54 16.41 -15.27
CA ILE A 70 16.54 17.39 -14.83
C ILE A 70 17.27 17.95 -16.04
N ASP A 71 17.39 19.28 -16.07
CA ASP A 71 18.30 19.98 -16.96
C ASP A 71 19.59 20.35 -16.19
N PHE A 72 20.72 19.88 -16.71
CA PHE A 72 22.03 20.16 -16.17
C PHE A 72 22.63 21.47 -16.69
N GLY A 73 22.03 22.06 -17.72
CA GLY A 73 22.53 23.25 -18.40
C GLY A 73 23.75 22.94 -19.27
N ILE A 74 24.53 23.98 -19.57
CA ILE A 74 25.81 23.86 -20.28
C ILE A 74 26.88 23.47 -19.25
N VAL A 75 27.56 22.34 -19.50
CA VAL A 75 28.65 21.84 -18.66
C VAL A 75 29.85 21.62 -19.57
N ASP A 76 30.96 22.27 -19.24
CA ASP A 76 32.19 22.14 -20.01
C ASP A 76 32.77 20.73 -19.92
N ILE A 77 33.47 20.31 -20.98
CA ILE A 77 34.08 18.97 -21.04
C ILE A 77 35.10 18.84 -19.91
N GLY A 78 35.01 17.75 -19.15
CA GLY A 78 35.88 17.48 -18.00
C GLY A 78 35.43 18.15 -16.71
N HIS A 79 34.33 18.91 -16.72
CA HIS A 79 33.74 19.52 -15.54
C HIS A 79 32.44 18.80 -15.13
N SER A 80 32.15 18.82 -13.82
CA SER A 80 30.90 18.31 -13.27
C SER A 80 29.88 19.45 -13.15
N SER A 81 28.60 19.12 -13.37
CA SER A 81 27.51 20.05 -13.02
C SER A 81 27.43 20.28 -11.51
N GLY A 82 26.69 21.31 -11.10
CA GLY A 82 26.22 21.42 -9.72
C GLY A 82 25.28 20.28 -9.31
N ILE A 83 25.05 20.13 -8.01
CA ILE A 83 24.15 19.13 -7.43
C ILE A 83 22.72 19.39 -7.94
N LYS A 84 22.03 18.32 -8.34
CA LYS A 84 20.61 18.32 -8.68
C LYS A 84 19.87 17.38 -7.74
N ILE A 85 18.72 17.83 -7.25
CA ILE A 85 17.93 17.10 -6.26
C ILE A 85 16.66 16.58 -6.94
N ILE A 86 16.36 15.30 -6.74
CA ILE A 86 15.09 14.67 -7.09
C ILE A 86 14.41 14.25 -5.78
N THR A 87 13.13 14.54 -5.68
CA THR A 87 12.29 14.06 -4.60
C THR A 87 11.55 12.81 -5.07
N LEU A 88 11.70 11.72 -4.31
CA LEU A 88 10.94 10.49 -4.46
C LEU A 88 9.97 10.36 -3.30
N ARG A 89 8.70 10.07 -3.58
CA ARG A 89 7.68 9.83 -2.56
C ARG A 89 6.94 8.54 -2.86
N ASN A 90 6.79 7.70 -1.83
CA ASN A 90 5.88 6.56 -1.87
C ASN A 90 4.46 7.07 -1.57
N GLU A 91 3.61 7.05 -2.58
CA GLU A 91 2.18 7.38 -2.48
C GLU A 91 1.31 6.12 -2.46
N GLY A 92 1.92 4.96 -2.67
CA GLY A 92 1.28 3.66 -2.58
C GLY A 92 1.03 3.22 -1.13
N GLY A 93 0.13 2.25 -0.99
CA GLY A 93 -0.12 1.59 0.29
C GLY A 93 0.87 0.48 0.61
N LYS A 94 1.78 0.13 -0.33
CA LYS A 94 2.76 -0.95 -0.19
C LYS A 94 4.16 -0.39 0.02
N SER A 95 5.03 -1.18 0.64
CA SER A 95 6.48 -0.95 0.56
C SER A 95 6.92 -1.20 -0.89
N THR A 96 7.58 -0.23 -1.51
CA THR A 96 8.03 -0.29 -2.90
C THR A 96 9.54 -0.12 -2.94
N ARG A 97 10.22 -1.01 -3.69
CA ARG A 97 11.66 -0.94 -3.95
C ARG A 97 11.89 -0.38 -5.35
N TYR A 98 12.90 0.47 -5.51
CA TYR A 98 13.29 1.03 -6.80
C TYR A 98 14.77 0.75 -7.09
N CYS A 99 15.11 0.68 -8.37
CA CYS A 99 16.48 0.55 -8.88
C CYS A 99 16.72 1.71 -9.86
N MET A 100 17.90 2.31 -9.79
CA MET A 100 18.30 3.37 -10.71
C MET A 100 19.28 2.79 -11.72
N TYR A 101 18.94 2.89 -13.01
CA TYR A 101 19.84 2.54 -14.10
C TYR A 101 20.46 3.82 -14.67
N THR A 102 21.77 3.81 -14.84
CA THR A 102 22.48 4.91 -15.47
C THR A 102 22.65 4.59 -16.96
N GLU A 103 21.77 5.10 -17.82
CA GLU A 103 22.00 5.09 -19.26
C GLU A 103 22.81 6.33 -19.65
N CYS A 104 24.10 6.14 -19.93
CA CYS A 104 24.98 7.21 -20.38
C CYS A 104 24.99 7.27 -21.92
N LEU A 105 24.07 8.05 -22.50
CA LEU A 105 24.19 8.49 -23.89
C LEU A 105 25.15 9.68 -23.93
N ILE A 106 26.45 9.40 -24.14
CA ILE A 106 27.42 10.43 -24.50
C ILE A 106 27.13 10.85 -25.95
N LEU A 107 26.14 11.72 -26.13
CA LEU A 107 25.95 12.47 -27.38
C LEU A 107 26.54 13.86 -27.16
N THR A 108 27.43 14.27 -28.06
CA THR A 108 28.14 15.55 -28.06
C THR A 108 27.24 16.80 -28.18
N HIS A 109 25.93 16.68 -27.96
CA HIS A 109 24.98 17.79 -27.94
C HIS A 109 23.87 17.51 -26.89
N PRO A 110 23.55 18.46 -25.99
CA PRO A 110 22.81 18.21 -24.76
C PRO A 110 21.32 18.00 -25.04
N ARG A 111 20.76 16.84 -24.68
CA ARG A 111 19.31 16.69 -24.54
C ARG A 111 18.93 15.84 -23.32
N LYS A 112 18.06 16.46 -22.52
CA LYS A 112 17.22 15.98 -21.40
C LYS A 112 17.18 14.47 -21.18
N TYR A 113 17.42 14.06 -19.93
CA TYR A 113 17.15 12.71 -19.44
C TYR A 113 15.68 12.57 -19.04
N PHE A 114 15.03 11.52 -19.51
CA PHE A 114 13.70 11.08 -19.08
C PHE A 114 13.85 9.80 -18.28
N LEU A 115 13.29 9.75 -17.07
CA LEU A 115 13.08 8.48 -16.36
C LEU A 115 11.78 7.86 -16.87
N ASN A 116 11.88 6.74 -17.58
CA ASN A 116 10.72 5.93 -17.97
C ASN A 116 10.24 5.07 -16.78
N GLN A 117 8.91 4.93 -16.71
CA GLN A 117 8.16 4.14 -15.73
C GLN A 117 8.26 2.65 -15.99
#